data_AF-A0AAU0R679-F1
#
_entry.id   AF-A0AAU0R679-F1
#
_cell.length_a   1.000
_cell.length_b   1.000
_cell.length_c   1.000
_cell.angle_alpha   90.00
_cell.angle_beta   90.00
_cell.angle_gamma   90.00
#
_symmetry.space_group_name_H-M   'P 1'
#
loop_
_entity.id
_entity.type
_entity.pdbx_description
1 polymer ?
#
loop_
_entity_poly.entity_id
_entity_poly.type
_entity_poly.pdbx_seq_one_letter_code
_entity_poly.pdbx_strand_id
1 'polypeptide(L)'
;MTESVITLAPADVKVLAQLRTRVDLVAAWHKDQIWVKGVADNAFRQLPALRTWKLDAVNRLFAPGALTPDETLPVLEWHPLTDFIPVSLPTSGLPAFATTKQLVNLAPCTTTDESFAILTEMRTLETYVATAPQIRLRHLRFAASARGQVLVAGVPLPSVPGTSYTLKDRILMPAGYDFNPPVIRSLVAEKLEGSRTHFLLFHVNGQYEMIPDTSFVHVTRSAVRLTAETLTHVL
;
A
#
# COMPACT_ATOMS: atom_id res chain seq x y z
N MET A 1 20.37 -47.05 -31.04
CA MET A 1 19.73 -45.71 -31.08
C MET A 1 20.84 -44.71 -31.36
N THR A 2 20.70 -43.83 -32.36
CA THR A 2 21.78 -42.93 -32.77
C THR A 2 21.72 -41.66 -31.92
N GLU A 3 22.69 -41.50 -31.01
CA GLU A 3 22.83 -40.28 -30.22
C GLU A 3 23.28 -39.13 -31.12
N SER A 4 22.71 -37.96 -30.90
CA SER A 4 23.05 -36.73 -31.62
C SER A 4 23.45 -35.65 -30.64
N VAL A 5 24.38 -34.81 -31.08
CA VAL A 5 24.90 -33.68 -30.33
C VAL A 5 24.59 -32.42 -31.12
N ILE A 6 24.10 -31.39 -30.46
CA ILE A 6 23.88 -30.07 -31.06
C ILE A 6 24.59 -29.00 -30.24
N THR A 7 24.95 -27.91 -30.90
CA THR A 7 25.37 -26.67 -30.23
C THR A 7 24.26 -25.63 -30.36
N LEU A 8 24.03 -24.88 -29.28
CA LEU A 8 23.05 -23.81 -29.19
C LEU A 8 23.74 -22.53 -28.74
N ALA A 9 23.19 -21.38 -29.16
CA ALA A 9 23.60 -20.10 -28.64
C ALA A 9 23.07 -19.92 -27.19
N PRO A 10 23.79 -19.16 -26.33
CA PRO A 10 23.32 -18.85 -24.98
C PRO A 10 21.93 -18.22 -24.93
N ALA A 11 21.58 -17.41 -25.94
CA ALA A 11 20.29 -16.74 -26.06
C ALA A 11 19.11 -17.71 -26.20
N ASP A 12 19.35 -18.90 -26.76
CA ASP A 12 18.33 -19.90 -27.06
C ASP A 12 18.07 -20.87 -25.89
N VAL A 13 18.67 -20.62 -24.72
CA VAL A 13 18.48 -21.46 -23.53
C VAL A 13 17.01 -21.55 -23.10
N LYS A 14 16.19 -20.53 -23.44
CA LYS A 14 14.74 -20.53 -23.18
C LYS A 14 14.00 -21.61 -23.96
N VAL A 15 14.45 -21.92 -25.17
CA VAL A 15 13.87 -22.98 -26.01
C VAL A 15 14.29 -24.34 -25.45
N LEU A 16 15.56 -24.48 -25.05
CA LEU A 16 16.06 -25.68 -24.36
C LEU A 16 15.32 -25.95 -23.04
N ALA A 17 14.94 -24.90 -22.30
CA ALA A 17 14.18 -25.01 -21.06
C ALA A 17 12.80 -25.65 -21.22
N GLN A 18 12.19 -25.61 -22.42
CA GLN A 18 10.91 -26.30 -22.68
C GLN A 18 11.04 -27.82 -22.63
N LEU A 19 12.24 -28.35 -22.86
CA LEU A 19 12.54 -29.78 -22.82
C LEU A 19 13.17 -30.21 -21.50
N ARG A 20 13.17 -29.35 -20.47
CA ARG A 20 13.83 -29.57 -19.17
C ARG A 20 13.43 -30.87 -18.45
N THR A 21 12.21 -31.34 -18.64
CA THR A 21 11.69 -32.55 -17.98
C THR A 21 12.16 -33.86 -18.64
N ARG A 22 12.88 -33.76 -19.76
CA ARG A 22 13.42 -34.91 -20.50
C ARG A 22 14.69 -35.43 -19.84
N VAL A 23 14.69 -36.72 -19.47
CA VAL A 23 15.82 -37.41 -18.84
C VAL A 23 16.85 -37.90 -19.88
N ASP A 24 16.43 -38.05 -21.12
CA ASP A 24 17.24 -38.49 -22.26
C ASP A 24 18.16 -37.39 -22.83
N LEU A 25 18.08 -36.17 -22.29
CA LEU A 25 18.85 -35.01 -22.72
C LEU A 25 19.81 -34.55 -21.63
N VAL A 26 21.07 -34.33 -22.01
CA VAL A 26 22.10 -33.75 -21.15
C VAL A 26 22.72 -32.52 -21.83
N ALA A 27 23.09 -31.52 -21.04
CA ALA A 27 23.71 -30.29 -21.53
C ALA A 27 25.01 -29.97 -20.80
N ALA A 28 25.91 -29.27 -21.50
CA ALA A 28 27.18 -28.80 -20.96
C ALA A 28 27.55 -27.44 -21.55
N TRP A 29 28.27 -26.63 -20.78
CA TRP A 29 28.84 -25.37 -21.24
C TRP A 29 30.23 -25.58 -21.83
N HIS A 30 30.48 -25.03 -23.01
CA HIS A 30 31.83 -25.01 -23.60
C HIS A 30 32.05 -23.77 -24.46
N LYS A 31 33.09 -23.00 -24.16
CA LYS A 31 33.53 -21.82 -24.95
C LYS A 31 32.37 -20.90 -25.36
N ASP A 32 31.50 -20.56 -24.40
CA ASP A 32 30.35 -19.67 -24.60
C ASP A 32 29.23 -20.23 -25.51
N GLN A 33 29.18 -21.56 -25.63
CA GLN A 33 28.11 -22.28 -26.32
C GLN A 33 27.54 -23.38 -25.42
N ILE A 34 26.27 -23.71 -25.65
CA ILE A 34 25.58 -24.79 -24.97
C ILE A 34 25.62 -26.02 -25.85
N TRP A 35 26.24 -27.07 -25.36
CA TRP A 35 26.27 -28.38 -26.01
C TRP A 35 25.15 -29.23 -25.44
N VAL A 36 24.32 -29.82 -26.29
CA VAL A 36 23.23 -30.70 -25.87
C VAL A 36 23.39 -32.04 -26.56
N LYS A 37 23.38 -33.12 -25.78
CA LYS A 37 23.44 -34.51 -26.28
C LYS A 37 22.15 -35.23 -25.94
N GLY A 38 21.61 -35.98 -26.91
CA GLY A 38 20.43 -36.79 -26.70
C GLY A 38 19.95 -37.54 -27.93
N VAL A 39 18.76 -38.13 -27.83
CA VAL A 39 18.14 -38.88 -28.93
C VAL A 39 17.46 -37.92 -29.92
N ALA A 40 17.74 -38.09 -31.21
CA ALA A 40 17.29 -37.20 -32.29
C ALA A 40 15.81 -37.34 -32.68
N ASP A 41 14.92 -37.13 -31.70
CA ASP A 41 13.47 -37.06 -31.86
C ASP A 41 13.02 -35.75 -32.53
N ASN A 42 11.73 -35.66 -32.90
CA ASN A 42 11.16 -34.47 -33.53
C ASN A 42 11.37 -33.20 -32.69
N ALA A 43 11.17 -33.27 -31.37
CA ALA A 43 11.38 -32.14 -30.45
C ALA A 43 12.85 -31.68 -30.40
N PHE A 44 13.80 -32.63 -30.45
CA PHE A 44 15.24 -32.32 -30.48
C PHE A 44 15.64 -31.64 -31.80
N ARG A 45 15.02 -32.02 -32.91
CA ARG A 45 15.26 -31.41 -34.23
C ARG A 45 14.65 -30.02 -34.39
N GLN A 46 13.69 -29.64 -33.55
CA GLN A 46 13.09 -28.31 -33.54
C GLN A 46 13.90 -27.28 -32.75
N LEU A 47 14.95 -27.71 -32.04
CA LEU A 47 15.85 -26.80 -31.36
C LEU A 47 16.65 -25.97 -32.38
N PRO A 48 16.90 -24.67 -32.13
CA PRO A 48 17.65 -23.79 -33.03
C PRO A 48 19.15 -24.11 -32.98
N ALA A 49 19.53 -25.29 -33.47
CA ALA A 49 20.91 -25.77 -33.47
C ALA A 49 21.79 -24.91 -34.39
N LEU A 50 22.89 -24.38 -33.84
CA LEU A 50 23.96 -23.75 -34.61
C LEU A 50 24.67 -24.80 -35.47
N ARG A 51 24.93 -25.98 -34.89
CA ARG A 51 25.48 -27.14 -35.58
C ARG A 51 24.91 -28.41 -34.97
N THR A 52 24.75 -29.43 -35.81
CA THR A 52 24.23 -30.76 -35.44
C THR A 52 25.23 -31.82 -35.85
N TRP A 53 25.54 -32.75 -34.96
CA TRP A 53 26.44 -33.87 -35.20
C TRP A 53 25.80 -35.18 -34.75
N LYS A 54 26.21 -36.28 -35.39
CA LYS A 54 25.97 -37.63 -34.92
C LYS A 54 27.16 -38.12 -34.12
N LEU A 55 26.88 -38.73 -32.97
CA LEU A 55 27.91 -39.28 -32.11
C LEU A 55 28.14 -40.76 -32.43
N ASP A 56 29.41 -41.13 -32.61
CA ASP A 56 29.85 -42.52 -32.74
C ASP A 56 30.36 -43.09 -31.39
N ALA A 57 30.47 -44.40 -31.27
CA ALA A 57 30.88 -45.11 -30.05
C ALA A 57 32.25 -44.69 -29.50
N VAL A 58 33.06 -43.99 -30.30
CA VAL A 58 34.40 -43.46 -29.95
C VAL A 58 34.38 -41.94 -29.75
N ASN A 59 33.23 -41.34 -29.42
CA ASN A 59 33.07 -39.89 -29.19
C ASN A 59 33.50 -39.00 -30.38
N ARG A 60 33.40 -39.53 -31.61
CA ARG A 60 33.66 -38.78 -32.84
C ARG A 60 32.37 -38.14 -33.34
N LEU A 61 32.45 -36.90 -33.78
CA LEU A 61 31.32 -36.08 -34.25
C LEU A 61 31.28 -36.11 -35.78
N PHE A 62 30.18 -36.59 -36.33
CA PHE A 62 29.94 -36.64 -37.77
C PHE A 62 28.88 -35.61 -38.15
N ALA A 63 29.20 -34.73 -39.09
CA ALA A 63 28.21 -33.82 -39.66
C ALA A 63 27.06 -34.62 -40.34
N PRO A 64 25.85 -34.08 -40.45
CA PRO A 64 24.70 -34.81 -40.97
C PRO A 64 24.93 -35.19 -42.44
N GLY A 65 25.09 -36.49 -42.72
CA GLY A 65 25.35 -37.00 -44.07
C GLY A 65 26.83 -37.16 -44.43
N ALA A 66 27.76 -36.75 -43.57
CA ALA A 66 29.19 -36.96 -43.76
C ALA A 66 29.62 -38.38 -43.34
N LEU A 67 30.52 -38.99 -44.12
CA LEU A 67 31.11 -40.29 -43.84
C LEU A 67 32.43 -40.19 -43.05
N THR A 68 32.97 -38.98 -42.88
CA THR A 68 34.22 -38.69 -42.17
C THR A 68 33.96 -37.89 -40.90
N PRO A 69 34.71 -38.15 -39.82
CA PRO A 69 34.59 -37.38 -38.59
C PRO A 69 35.08 -35.94 -38.83
N ASP A 70 34.29 -34.97 -38.39
CA ASP A 70 34.60 -33.54 -38.53
C ASP A 70 35.37 -33.06 -37.28
N GLU A 71 35.01 -33.58 -36.11
CA GLU A 71 35.61 -33.20 -34.83
C GLU A 71 35.51 -34.34 -33.80
N THR A 72 36.30 -34.27 -32.73
CA THR A 72 36.17 -35.15 -31.55
C THR A 72 35.44 -34.42 -30.45
N LEU A 73 34.48 -35.08 -29.79
CA LEU A 73 33.75 -34.49 -28.67
C LEU A 73 34.75 -34.12 -27.55
N PRO A 74 34.82 -32.84 -27.13
CA PRO A 74 35.67 -32.45 -26.02
C PRO A 74 35.18 -33.11 -24.72
N VAL A 75 36.08 -33.27 -23.75
CA VAL A 75 35.71 -33.75 -22.41
C VAL A 75 34.90 -32.65 -21.74
N LEU A 76 33.59 -32.87 -21.62
CA LEU A 76 32.62 -31.93 -21.07
C LEU A 76 31.94 -32.52 -19.84
N GLU A 77 31.64 -31.67 -18.87
CA GLU A 77 30.83 -32.03 -17.72
C GLU A 77 29.34 -31.97 -18.08
N TRP A 78 28.79 -33.13 -18.40
CA TRP A 78 27.39 -33.28 -18.78
C TRP A 78 26.48 -33.24 -17.56
N HIS A 79 25.50 -32.34 -17.60
CA HIS A 79 24.50 -32.20 -16.56
C HIS A 79 23.12 -32.52 -17.13
N PRO A 80 22.23 -33.17 -16.36
CA PRO A 80 20.81 -33.24 -16.70
C PRO A 80 20.24 -31.84 -16.90
N LEU A 81 19.26 -31.67 -17.80
CA LEU A 81 18.65 -30.36 -18.05
C LEU A 81 18.02 -29.75 -16.79
N THR A 82 17.58 -30.60 -15.84
CA THR A 82 17.07 -30.18 -14.53
C THR A 82 18.11 -29.45 -13.68
N ASP A 83 19.37 -29.83 -13.80
CA ASP A 83 20.45 -29.23 -13.02
C ASP A 83 21.08 -28.08 -13.80
N PHE A 84 21.12 -28.21 -15.13
CA PHE A 84 21.66 -27.20 -16.03
C PHE A 84 20.85 -25.88 -16.06
N ILE A 85 19.52 -25.93 -15.89
CA ILE A 85 18.64 -24.74 -15.99
C ILE A 85 17.82 -24.52 -14.71
N PRO A 86 18.43 -24.26 -13.55
CA PRO A 86 17.72 -24.26 -12.26
C PRO A 86 16.50 -23.33 -12.27
N VAL A 87 15.34 -23.85 -11.83
CA VAL A 87 14.13 -23.04 -11.68
C VAL A 87 14.17 -22.39 -10.31
N SER A 88 14.44 -21.09 -10.27
CA SER A 88 14.13 -20.29 -9.09
C SER A 88 12.65 -19.89 -9.16
N LEU A 89 11.86 -20.27 -8.17
CA LEU A 89 10.58 -19.61 -7.97
C LEU A 89 10.87 -18.13 -7.74
N PRO A 90 10.20 -17.19 -8.44
CA PRO A 90 10.22 -15.82 -7.99
C PRO A 90 9.75 -15.84 -6.54
N THR A 91 10.54 -15.29 -5.63
CA THR A 91 10.11 -15.10 -4.24
C THR A 91 8.76 -14.41 -4.30
N SER A 92 7.71 -15.10 -3.88
CA SER A 92 6.36 -14.55 -3.83
C SER A 92 6.42 -13.32 -2.95
N GLY A 93 6.51 -12.15 -3.57
CA GLY A 93 6.37 -10.88 -2.90
C GLY A 93 4.92 -10.77 -2.52
N LEU A 94 4.55 -11.32 -1.35
CA LEU A 94 3.36 -10.86 -0.65
C LEU A 94 3.42 -9.33 -0.65
N PRO A 95 2.38 -8.61 -1.10
CA PRO A 95 2.30 -7.18 -0.89
C PRO A 95 1.94 -6.94 0.58
N ALA A 96 2.77 -7.44 1.49
CA ALA A 96 2.85 -6.94 2.85
C ALA A 96 3.79 -5.73 2.79
N PHE A 97 3.34 -4.65 2.13
CA PHE A 97 3.66 -3.35 2.68
C PHE A 97 3.04 -3.39 4.07
N ALA A 98 3.84 -3.73 5.08
CA ALA A 98 3.60 -3.27 6.42
C ALA A 98 3.56 -1.75 6.28
N THR A 99 2.37 -1.22 6.01
CA THR A 99 2.13 0.20 6.07
C THR A 99 2.34 0.50 7.53
N THR A 100 3.55 0.89 7.90
CA THR A 100 3.81 1.54 9.17
C THR A 100 2.78 2.65 9.22
N LYS A 101 1.76 2.48 10.05
CA LYS A 101 0.74 3.50 10.26
C LYS A 101 1.52 4.69 10.80
N GLN A 102 1.79 5.66 9.93
CA GLN A 102 2.49 6.85 10.35
C GLN A 102 1.57 7.55 11.33
N LEU A 103 2.01 7.59 12.58
CA LEU A 103 1.25 8.24 13.65
C LEU A 103 1.16 9.72 13.29
N VAL A 104 -0.07 10.21 13.24
CA VAL A 104 -0.34 11.62 13.01
C VAL A 104 0.13 12.37 14.25
N ASN A 105 1.18 13.16 14.09
CA ASN A 105 1.72 13.98 15.18
C ASN A 105 1.31 15.43 14.99
N LEU A 106 0.96 16.09 16.09
CA LEU A 106 0.63 17.51 16.13
C LEU A 106 1.76 18.24 16.83
N ALA A 107 2.19 19.35 16.25
CA ALA A 107 3.20 20.21 16.84
C ALA A 107 2.62 21.60 17.11
N PRO A 108 3.11 22.30 18.15
CA PRO A 108 2.80 23.71 18.34
C PRO A 108 3.15 24.52 17.08
N CYS A 109 2.23 25.37 16.65
CA CYS A 109 2.38 26.23 15.49
C CYS A 109 2.26 27.70 15.90
N THR A 110 2.98 28.58 15.20
CA THR A 110 2.91 30.03 15.41
C THR A 110 1.82 30.71 14.60
N THR A 111 1.03 29.95 13.82
CA THR A 111 -0.08 30.51 13.04
C THR A 111 -1.22 30.92 13.95
N THR A 112 -1.66 32.17 13.79
CA THR A 112 -2.79 32.74 14.53
C THR A 112 -4.02 32.70 13.62
N ASP A 113 -4.65 31.53 13.53
CA ASP A 113 -5.92 31.38 12.82
C ASP A 113 -7.10 31.72 13.75
N GLU A 114 -8.19 32.21 13.17
CA GLU A 114 -9.40 32.50 13.93
C GLU A 114 -10.05 31.22 14.47
N SER A 115 -10.34 31.21 15.77
CA SER A 115 -11.06 30.11 16.41
C SER A 115 -12.50 30.03 15.89
N PHE A 116 -12.90 28.85 15.44
CA PHE A 116 -14.23 28.58 14.88
C PHE A 116 -15.10 27.74 15.81
N ALA A 117 -14.50 26.90 16.65
CA ALA A 117 -15.21 26.05 17.60
C ALA A 117 -14.54 26.05 18.98
N ILE A 118 -15.29 25.63 20.00
CA ILE A 118 -14.80 25.43 21.36
C ILE A 118 -15.36 24.13 21.93
N LEU A 119 -14.47 23.30 22.47
CA LEU A 119 -14.82 22.09 23.20
C LEU A 119 -14.91 22.43 24.68
N THR A 120 -16.09 22.25 25.26
CA THR A 120 -16.43 22.56 26.65
C THR A 120 -17.29 21.46 27.25
N GLU A 121 -17.64 21.57 28.53
CA GLU A 121 -18.63 20.72 29.18
C GLU A 121 -20.07 21.21 28.96
N MET A 122 -21.02 20.28 28.99
CA MET A 122 -22.46 20.57 28.82
C MET A 122 -22.99 21.57 29.86
N ARG A 123 -22.58 21.43 31.12
CA ARG A 123 -22.99 22.33 32.23
C ARG A 123 -22.56 23.78 31.99
N THR A 124 -21.37 23.96 31.44
CA THR A 124 -20.82 25.28 31.08
C THR A 124 -21.66 25.91 29.97
N LEU A 125 -22.01 25.13 28.94
CA LEU A 125 -22.87 25.62 27.85
C LEU A 125 -24.26 26.00 28.36
N GLU A 126 -24.87 25.20 29.23
CA GLU A 126 -26.17 25.48 29.82
C GLU A 126 -26.19 26.81 30.59
N THR A 127 -25.17 27.04 31.42
CA THR A 127 -24.99 28.27 32.20
C THR A 127 -24.85 29.50 31.28
N TYR A 128 -24.08 29.37 30.19
CA TYR A 128 -23.92 30.44 29.21
C TYR A 128 -25.23 30.75 28.48
N VAL A 129 -25.93 29.73 27.99
CA VAL A 129 -27.15 29.87 27.18
C VAL A 129 -28.32 30.46 27.99
N ALA A 130 -28.32 30.29 29.31
CA ALA A 130 -29.29 30.91 30.21
C ALA A 130 -29.24 32.45 30.14
N THR A 131 -28.05 33.03 30.07
CA THR A 131 -27.85 34.49 30.13
C THR A 131 -27.52 35.14 28.78
N ALA A 132 -27.09 34.34 27.80
CA ALA A 132 -26.65 34.85 26.50
C ALA A 132 -27.81 35.48 25.67
N PRO A 133 -27.55 36.60 24.95
CA PRO A 133 -28.51 37.17 24.01
C PRO A 133 -28.88 36.20 22.88
N GLN A 134 -30.17 36.16 22.51
CA GLN A 134 -30.66 35.23 21.48
C GLN A 134 -29.94 35.41 20.13
N ILE A 135 -29.57 36.63 19.76
CA ILE A 135 -28.84 36.92 18.51
C ILE A 135 -27.51 36.18 18.43
N ARG A 136 -26.77 36.07 19.56
CA ARG A 136 -25.51 35.32 19.61
C ARG A 136 -25.73 33.82 19.43
N LEU A 137 -26.82 33.29 19.98
CA LEU A 137 -27.13 31.86 19.89
C LEU A 137 -27.50 31.41 18.47
N ARG A 138 -28.12 32.29 17.67
CA ARG A 138 -28.57 31.96 16.31
C ARG A 138 -27.46 31.52 15.36
N HIS A 139 -26.23 32.00 15.59
CA HIS A 139 -25.07 31.69 14.76
C HIS A 139 -24.29 30.47 15.25
N LEU A 140 -24.73 29.85 16.35
CA LEU A 140 -24.02 28.74 16.98
C LEU A 140 -24.75 27.42 16.74
N ARG A 141 -23.96 26.38 16.50
CA ARG A 141 -24.37 24.99 16.48
C ARG A 141 -23.56 24.21 17.49
N PHE A 142 -24.09 23.14 18.04
CA PHE A 142 -23.38 22.29 18.99
C PHE A 142 -23.60 20.81 18.71
N ALA A 143 -22.62 20.00 19.08
CA ALA A 143 -22.69 18.55 19.10
C ALA A 143 -22.24 18.07 20.48
N ALA A 144 -23.02 17.18 21.10
CA ALA A 144 -22.74 16.67 22.44
C ALA A 144 -22.33 15.19 22.39
N SER A 145 -21.35 14.81 23.21
CA SER A 145 -20.94 13.42 23.40
C SER A 145 -21.67 12.81 24.59
N ALA A 146 -21.76 11.48 24.63
CA ALA A 146 -22.35 10.74 25.75
C ALA A 146 -21.62 10.97 27.09
N ARG A 147 -20.39 11.48 27.05
CA ARG A 147 -19.58 11.80 28.25
C ARG A 147 -19.84 13.22 28.79
N GLY A 148 -20.79 13.96 28.20
CA GLY A 148 -21.11 15.33 28.61
C GLY A 148 -20.15 16.39 28.08
N GLN A 149 -19.27 16.05 27.14
CA GLN A 149 -18.47 17.03 26.40
C GLN A 149 -19.28 17.58 25.23
N VAL A 150 -19.10 18.85 24.91
CA VAL A 150 -19.86 19.56 23.89
C VAL A 150 -18.92 20.41 23.04
N LEU A 151 -18.99 20.19 21.74
CA LEU A 151 -18.32 21.01 20.76
C LEU A 151 -19.32 22.07 20.25
N VAL A 152 -19.03 23.33 20.52
CA VAL A 152 -19.82 24.47 20.03
C VAL A 152 -19.08 25.11 18.88
N ALA A 153 -19.73 25.25 17.73
CA ALA A 153 -19.18 25.78 16.49
C ALA A 153 -19.96 27.00 16.02
N GLY A 154 -19.26 28.02 15.56
CA GLY A 154 -19.84 29.24 15.00
C GLY A 154 -19.15 30.51 15.49
N VAL A 155 -19.46 31.62 14.83
CA VAL A 155 -18.85 32.93 15.09
C VAL A 155 -19.95 33.96 15.36
N PRO A 156 -19.86 34.78 16.41
CA PRO A 156 -18.79 34.83 17.41
C PRO A 156 -18.86 33.66 18.41
N LEU A 157 -17.69 33.15 18.82
CA LEU A 157 -17.60 32.09 19.81
C LEU A 157 -18.13 32.52 21.19
N PRO A 158 -18.74 31.60 21.95
CA PRO A 158 -19.17 31.87 23.31
C PRO A 158 -17.95 32.09 24.22
N SER A 159 -18.04 33.07 25.11
CA SER A 159 -17.00 33.38 26.11
C SER A 159 -17.11 32.40 27.29
N VAL A 160 -16.76 31.14 27.04
CA VAL A 160 -16.80 30.04 28.01
C VAL A 160 -15.43 29.37 28.14
N PRO A 161 -15.08 28.79 29.30
CA PRO A 161 -13.86 28.01 29.43
C PRO A 161 -13.93 26.75 28.55
N GLY A 162 -12.84 26.45 27.86
CA GLY A 162 -12.75 25.28 27.00
C GLY A 162 -11.53 25.33 26.07
N THR A 163 -11.37 24.28 25.27
CA THR A 163 -10.31 24.20 24.27
C THR A 163 -10.82 24.79 22.96
N SER A 164 -10.18 25.84 22.45
CA SER A 164 -10.54 26.43 21.16
C SER A 164 -9.99 25.63 19.99
N TYR A 165 -10.73 25.64 18.89
CA TYR A 165 -10.43 24.90 17.66
C TYR A 165 -10.55 25.82 16.45
N THR A 166 -9.60 25.68 15.53
CA THR A 166 -9.60 26.31 14.21
C THR A 166 -10.17 25.34 13.19
N LEU A 167 -10.89 25.86 12.18
CA LEU A 167 -11.50 25.03 11.13
C LEU A 167 -10.78 25.27 9.81
N LYS A 168 -10.25 24.19 9.21
CA LYS A 168 -9.70 24.21 7.85
C LYS A 168 -9.90 22.86 7.19
N ASP A 169 -10.41 22.83 5.96
CA ASP A 169 -10.67 21.60 5.19
C ASP A 169 -11.55 20.57 5.93
N ARG A 170 -12.54 21.04 6.71
CA ARG A 170 -13.40 20.21 7.60
C ARG A 170 -12.66 19.52 8.75
N ILE A 171 -11.41 19.91 8.98
CA ILE A 171 -10.59 19.47 10.10
C ILE A 171 -10.62 20.56 11.17
N LEU A 172 -11.10 20.19 12.35
CA LEU A 172 -11.05 20.97 13.57
C LEU A 172 -9.75 20.65 14.30
N MET A 173 -8.87 21.64 14.38
CA MET A 173 -7.57 21.53 15.01
C MET A 173 -7.51 22.36 16.30
N PRO A 174 -6.98 21.83 17.42
CA PRO A 174 -6.72 22.63 18.60
C PRO A 174 -5.93 23.90 18.26
N ALA A 175 -6.41 25.04 18.74
CA ALA A 175 -5.77 26.33 18.46
C ALA A 175 -4.30 26.32 18.91
N GLY A 176 -3.41 26.82 18.04
CA GLY A 176 -1.96 26.81 18.28
C GLY A 176 -1.27 25.48 17.95
N TYR A 177 -1.95 24.52 17.32
CA TYR A 177 -1.36 23.28 16.83
C TYR A 177 -1.64 23.08 15.34
N ASP A 178 -0.71 22.42 14.65
CA ASP A 178 -0.92 21.92 13.28
C ASP A 178 -0.23 20.56 13.09
N PHE A 179 -0.48 19.91 11.97
CA PHE A 179 0.17 18.66 11.62
C PHE A 179 1.68 18.83 11.44
N ASN A 180 2.43 17.83 11.92
CA ASN A 180 3.86 17.72 11.68
C ASN A 180 4.20 16.36 11.04
N PRO A 181 4.63 16.33 9.76
CA PRO A 181 4.80 17.47 8.84
C PRO A 181 3.47 18.07 8.33
N PRO A 182 3.44 19.36 7.92
CA PRO A 182 2.22 20.03 7.45
C PRO A 182 1.54 19.38 6.24
N VAL A 183 2.30 18.65 5.41
CA VAL A 183 1.79 17.92 4.22
C VAL A 183 0.73 16.86 4.58
N ILE A 184 0.71 16.38 5.83
CA ILE A 184 -0.31 15.44 6.31
C ILE A 184 -1.71 16.03 6.16
N ARG A 185 -1.89 17.35 6.29
CA ARG A 185 -3.20 17.99 6.14
C ARG A 185 -3.82 17.69 4.78
N SER A 186 -3.07 17.88 3.71
CA SER A 186 -3.54 17.66 2.34
C SER A 186 -3.88 16.19 2.10
N LEU A 187 -3.05 15.27 2.62
CA LEU A 187 -3.31 13.83 2.55
C LEU A 187 -4.59 13.41 3.29
N VAL A 188 -4.83 13.99 4.47
CA VAL A 188 -6.02 13.74 5.27
C VAL A 188 -7.26 14.31 4.56
N ALA A 189 -7.18 15.54 4.06
CA ALA A 189 -8.25 16.19 3.33
C ALA A 189 -8.65 15.42 2.07
N GLU A 190 -7.67 14.98 1.25
CA GLU A 190 -7.89 14.19 0.04
C GLU A 190 -8.62 12.87 0.34
N LYS A 191 -8.19 12.14 1.38
CA LYS A 191 -8.86 10.90 1.81
C LYS A 191 -10.30 11.13 2.27
N LEU A 192 -10.61 12.30 2.81
CA LEU A 192 -11.94 12.66 3.31
C LEU A 192 -12.85 13.24 2.23
N GLU A 193 -12.34 13.62 1.07
CA GLU A 193 -13.17 14.19 0.00
C GLU A 193 -14.26 13.23 -0.47
N GLY A 194 -14.01 11.91 -0.41
CA GLY A 194 -15.02 10.89 -0.68
C GLY A 194 -16.14 10.80 0.37
N SER A 195 -15.98 11.43 1.54
CA SER A 195 -16.90 11.38 2.67
C SER A 195 -17.08 12.76 3.32
N ARG A 196 -17.51 13.76 2.53
CA ARG A 196 -17.79 15.16 2.94
C ARG A 196 -18.92 15.34 3.98
N THR A 197 -19.34 14.28 4.66
CA THR A 197 -20.45 14.24 5.61
C THR A 197 -20.02 14.33 7.07
N HIS A 198 -18.72 14.41 7.34
CA HIS A 198 -18.15 14.45 8.69
C HIS A 198 -17.16 15.61 8.85
N PHE A 199 -17.00 16.05 10.10
CA PHE A 199 -15.88 16.85 10.58
C PHE A 199 -14.89 15.94 11.31
N LEU A 200 -13.59 16.22 11.18
CA LEU A 200 -12.57 15.57 12.01
C LEU A 200 -12.19 16.48 13.16
N LEU A 201 -12.36 16.01 14.39
CA LEU A 201 -11.87 16.69 15.59
C LEU A 201 -10.58 16.04 16.04
N PHE A 202 -9.46 16.76 15.95
CA PHE A 202 -8.16 16.25 16.43
C PHE A 202 -7.91 16.64 17.88
N HIS A 203 -7.25 15.77 18.62
CA HIS A 203 -6.79 16.04 19.99
C HIS A 203 -5.28 16.21 19.99
N VAL A 204 -4.75 16.98 20.94
CA VAL A 204 -3.31 17.26 21.06
C VAL A 204 -2.45 15.98 21.10
N ASN A 205 -3.01 14.86 21.58
CA ASN A 205 -2.36 13.55 21.61
C ASN A 205 -2.32 12.81 20.26
N GLY A 206 -2.79 13.42 19.17
CA GLY A 206 -2.84 12.84 17.82
C GLY A 206 -4.04 11.92 17.57
N GLN A 207 -4.91 11.71 18.56
CA GLN A 207 -6.19 11.01 18.35
C GLN A 207 -7.15 11.91 17.59
N TYR A 208 -8.10 11.31 16.86
CA TYR A 208 -9.14 12.04 16.18
C TYR A 208 -10.50 11.39 16.37
N GLU A 209 -11.54 12.22 16.32
CA GLU A 209 -12.94 11.80 16.32
C GLU A 209 -13.61 12.27 15.03
N MET A 210 -14.53 11.45 14.51
CA MET A 210 -15.37 11.80 13.36
C MET A 210 -16.73 12.25 13.86
N ILE A 211 -17.10 13.49 13.57
CA ILE A 211 -18.38 14.07 13.98
C ILE A 211 -19.25 14.23 12.73
N PRO A 212 -20.34 13.45 12.59
CA PRO A 212 -21.28 13.62 11.48
C PRO A 212 -21.90 15.02 11.48
N ASP A 213 -22.17 15.56 10.30
CA ASP A 213 -22.83 16.87 10.16
C ASP A 213 -24.22 16.92 10.79
N THR A 214 -24.89 15.75 10.80
CA THR A 214 -26.20 15.54 11.39
C THR A 214 -26.19 15.61 12.92
N SER A 215 -25.02 15.47 13.55
CA SER A 215 -24.88 15.59 15.00
C SER A 215 -24.91 17.05 15.48
N PHE A 216 -24.76 18.02 14.59
CA PHE A 216 -24.76 19.44 14.95
C PHE A 216 -26.17 20.03 14.95
N VAL A 217 -26.65 20.43 16.13
CA VAL A 217 -27.95 21.07 16.35
C VAL A 217 -27.77 22.56 16.60
N HIS A 218 -28.73 23.39 16.19
CA HIS A 218 -28.70 24.84 16.51
C HIS A 218 -28.77 25.06 18.02
N VAL A 219 -27.95 25.99 18.53
CA VAL A 219 -27.97 26.34 19.95
C VAL A 219 -29.25 27.12 20.26
N THR A 220 -30.17 26.46 20.95
CA THR A 220 -31.35 27.08 21.56
C THR A 220 -31.44 26.67 23.01
N ARG A 221 -32.08 27.48 23.85
CA ARG A 221 -32.29 27.16 25.28
C ARG A 221 -32.96 25.80 25.46
N SER A 222 -33.98 25.52 24.65
CA SER A 222 -34.71 24.25 24.69
C SER A 222 -33.85 23.08 24.24
N ALA A 223 -33.09 23.21 23.16
CA ALA A 223 -32.22 22.14 22.67
C ALA A 223 -31.14 21.79 23.70
N VAL A 224 -30.47 22.79 24.28
CA VAL A 224 -29.44 22.58 25.29
C VAL A 224 -30.03 21.88 26.52
N ARG A 225 -31.18 22.35 27.04
CA ARG A 225 -31.83 21.71 28.19
C ARG A 225 -32.22 20.24 27.90
N LEU A 226 -32.87 19.97 26.78
CA LEU A 226 -33.28 18.60 26.40
C LEU A 226 -32.08 17.66 26.26
N THR A 227 -30.98 18.15 25.67
CA THR A 227 -29.74 17.37 25.57
C THR A 227 -29.12 17.11 26.94
N ALA A 228 -29.12 18.09 27.85
CA ALA A 228 -28.57 17.93 29.20
C ALA A 228 -29.37 16.92 30.04
N GLU A 229 -30.70 16.97 29.96
CA GLU A 229 -31.60 15.99 30.58
C GLU A 229 -31.32 14.58 30.04
N THR A 230 -31.23 14.43 28.72
CA THR A 230 -30.94 13.14 28.07
C THR A 230 -29.60 12.56 28.55
N LEU A 231 -28.56 13.39 28.64
CA LEU A 231 -27.24 12.94 29.11
C LEU A 231 -27.25 12.54 30.59
N THR A 232 -28.09 13.16 31.41
CA THR A 232 -28.23 12.82 32.84
C THR A 232 -28.92 11.47 33.04
N HIS A 233 -29.78 11.05 32.11
CA HIS A 233 -30.47 9.76 32.16
C HIS A 233 -29.67 8.59 31.56
N VAL A 234 -28.57 8.85 30.87
CA VAL A 234 -27.72 7.83 30.20
C VAL A 234 -26.51 7.43 31.08
N LEU A 235 -26.21 8.19 32.13
CA LEU A 235 -25.20 7.89 33.16
C LEU A 235 -25.83 7.16 34.34
#